data_AF-A0A935BZ86-F1
#
_entry.id   AF-A0A935BZ86-F1
#
_cell.length_a   1.000
_cell.length_b   1.000
_cell.length_c   1.000
_cell.angle_alpha   90.00
_cell.angle_beta   90.00
_cell.angle_gamma   90.00
#
_symmetry.space_group_name_H-M   'P 1'
#
loop_
_entity.id
_entity.type
_entity.pdbx_description
1 polymer ?
#
loop_
_entity_poly.entity_id
_entity_poly.type
_entity_poly.pdbx_seq_one_letter_code
_entity_poly.pdbx_strand_id
1 'polypeptide(L)'
;MAEVLKRIHDARDRGLDITADQYPYIRASNGLDACLPLWMREGGKDKMIARLKDHSPARARQKEMDDPQAKGWENQWYGSGGSDGAIQGLPCSTVISKNTRARRSLKSDD
;
A
#
# COMPACT_ATOMS: atom_id res chain seq x y z
N MET A 1 14.73 4.95 -3.43
CA MET A 1 14.82 4.34 -4.77
C MET A 1 16.22 4.48 -5.38
N ALA A 2 16.83 5.68 -5.41
CA ALA A 2 18.15 5.91 -6.01
C ALA A 2 19.26 4.96 -5.50
N GLU A 3 19.29 4.66 -4.19
CA GLU A 3 20.27 3.74 -3.60
C GLU A 3 20.14 2.31 -4.15
N VAL A 4 18.90 1.82 -4.33
CA VAL A 4 18.62 0.48 -4.88
C VAL A 4 19.07 0.40 -6.34
N LEU A 5 18.77 1.43 -7.13
CA LEU A 5 19.22 1.52 -8.53
C LEU A 5 20.74 1.53 -8.64
N LYS A 6 21.42 2.29 -7.76
CA LYS A 6 22.89 2.29 -7.70
C LYS A 6 23.45 0.88 -7.44
N ARG A 7 22.87 0.13 -6.49
CA ARG A 7 23.32 -1.24 -6.19
C ARG A 7 23.15 -2.18 -7.38
N ILE A 8 22.07 -2.02 -8.15
CA ILE A 8 21.84 -2.81 -9.38
C ILE A 8 22.91 -2.46 -10.43
N HIS A 9 23.20 -1.17 -10.62
CA HIS A 9 24.24 -0.73 -11.55
C HIS A 9 25.62 -1.22 -11.13
N ASP A 10 26.02 -1.02 -9.87
CA ASP A 10 27.29 -1.49 -9.33
C ASP A 10 27.47 -3.02 -9.49
N ALA A 11 26.37 -3.79 -9.47
CA ALA A 11 26.42 -5.23 -9.68
C ALA A 11 26.60 -5.62 -11.17
N ARG A 12 25.94 -4.89 -12.08
CA ARG A 12 26.14 -5.05 -13.53
C ARG A 12 27.56 -4.66 -13.94
N ASP A 13 28.10 -3.59 -13.38
CA ASP A 13 29.48 -3.13 -13.63
C ASP A 13 30.53 -4.14 -13.17
N ARG A 14 30.19 -5.00 -12.19
CA ARG A 14 31.02 -6.13 -11.75
C ARG A 14 30.86 -7.39 -12.61
N GLY A 15 30.13 -7.31 -13.72
CA GLY A 15 29.92 -8.41 -14.65
C GLY A 15 28.87 -9.43 -14.21
N LEU A 16 28.05 -9.11 -13.20
CA LEU A 16 26.94 -9.99 -12.79
C LEU A 16 25.74 -9.76 -13.70
N ASP A 17 25.21 -10.84 -14.26
CA ASP A 17 23.96 -10.82 -15.03
C ASP A 17 22.77 -10.70 -14.07
N ILE A 18 22.33 -9.45 -13.84
CA ILE A 18 21.23 -9.13 -12.93
C ILE A 18 20.14 -8.33 -13.64
N THR A 19 18.93 -8.86 -13.58
CA THR A 19 17.69 -8.21 -14.00
C THR A 19 16.87 -7.82 -12.76
N ALA A 20 16.04 -6.79 -12.91
CA ALA A 20 15.08 -6.39 -11.90
C ALA A 20 13.72 -6.28 -12.61
N ASP A 21 12.74 -7.02 -12.09
CA ASP A 21 11.36 -6.94 -12.56
C ASP A 21 10.53 -6.13 -11.56
N GLN A 22 9.61 -5.33 -12.07
CA GLN A 22 8.63 -4.62 -11.27
C GLN A 22 7.24 -4.96 -11.79
N TYR A 23 6.40 -5.49 -10.91
CA TYR A 23 4.98 -5.69 -11.20
C TYR A 23 4.30 -4.33 -11.34
N PRO A 24 3.80 -3.95 -12.54
CA PRO A 24 3.35 -2.58 -12.82
C PRO A 24 1.88 -2.42 -12.43
N TYR A 25 1.57 -2.57 -11.14
CA TYR A 25 0.27 -2.24 -10.58
C TYR A 25 0.39 -0.97 -9.75
N ILE A 26 -0.33 0.07 -10.17
CA ILE A 26 -0.34 1.36 -9.47
C ILE A 26 -1.22 1.32 -8.21
N ARG A 27 -2.02 0.27 -8.03
CA ARG A 27 -2.91 0.09 -6.88
C ARG A 27 -2.81 -1.34 -6.37
N ALA A 28 -2.69 -1.48 -5.05
CA ALA A 28 -2.76 -2.76 -4.38
C ALA A 28 -4.21 -3.27 -4.29
N SER A 29 -4.38 -4.59 -4.28
CA SER A 29 -5.65 -5.27 -3.98
C SER A 29 -5.45 -6.10 -2.72
N ASN A 30 -5.50 -5.42 -1.58
CA ASN A 30 -5.41 -5.97 -0.24
C ASN A 30 -6.79 -5.92 0.45
N GLY A 31 -6.95 -6.67 1.53
CA GLY A 31 -8.08 -6.46 2.44
C GLY A 31 -7.92 -5.15 3.22
N LEU A 32 -9.03 -4.55 3.67
CA LEU A 32 -9.02 -3.37 4.54
C LEU A 32 -8.17 -3.59 5.81
N ASP A 33 -8.11 -4.82 6.30
CA ASP A 33 -7.32 -5.18 7.47
C ASP A 33 -5.82 -4.91 7.29
N ALA A 34 -5.29 -4.90 6.06
CA ALA A 34 -3.91 -4.53 5.79
C ALA A 34 -3.62 -3.04 6.04
N CYS A 35 -4.64 -2.18 6.00
CA CYS A 35 -4.54 -0.76 6.30
C CYS A 35 -4.69 -0.45 7.80
N LEU A 36 -4.98 -1.45 8.64
CA LEU A 36 -5.22 -1.25 10.07
C LEU A 36 -3.95 -1.49 10.90
N PRO A 37 -3.76 -0.73 11.99
CA PRO A 37 -2.68 -0.99 12.95
C PRO A 37 -2.67 -2.43 13.47
N LEU A 38 -1.50 -2.94 13.85
CA LEU A 38 -1.36 -4.33 14.31
C LEU A 38 -2.28 -4.68 15.48
N TRP A 39 -2.38 -3.81 16.49
CA TRP A 39 -3.22 -4.00 17.66
C TRP A 39 -4.73 -4.11 17.33
N MET A 40 -5.16 -3.53 16.21
CA MET A 40 -6.55 -3.70 15.72
C MET A 40 -6.79 -5.11 15.21
N ARG A 41 -5.79 -5.70 14.56
CA ARG A 41 -5.82 -7.03 13.92
C ARG A 41 -5.57 -8.17 14.91
N GLU A 42 -5.00 -7.86 16.06
CA GLU A 42 -4.66 -8.84 17.09
C GLU A 42 -5.88 -9.66 17.57
N GLY A 43 -5.70 -10.97 17.68
CA GLY A 43 -6.73 -11.87 18.18
C GLY A 43 -7.82 -12.23 17.15
N GLY A 44 -7.57 -11.96 15.87
CA GLY A 44 -8.37 -12.47 14.75
C GLY A 44 -9.56 -11.59 14.36
N LYS A 45 -10.32 -12.09 13.38
CA LYS A 45 -11.37 -11.34 12.68
C LYS A 45 -12.47 -10.83 13.61
N ASP A 46 -12.98 -11.66 14.52
CA ASP A 46 -14.12 -11.28 15.36
C ASP A 46 -13.78 -10.17 16.35
N LYS A 47 -12.59 -10.25 16.97
CA LYS A 47 -12.08 -9.20 17.87
C LYS A 47 -11.78 -7.92 17.10
N MET A 48 -11.21 -8.03 15.90
CA MET A 48 -11.02 -6.88 15.03
C MET A 48 -12.35 -6.19 14.70
N ILE A 49 -13.38 -6.95 14.32
CA ILE A 49 -14.72 -6.40 14.05
C ILE A 49 -15.31 -5.75 15.29
N ALA A 50 -15.16 -6.35 16.48
CA ALA A 50 -15.62 -5.76 17.73
C ALA A 50 -14.93 -4.41 18.00
N ARG A 51 -13.60 -4.31 17.83
CA ARG A 51 -12.86 -3.04 17.95
C ARG A 51 -13.26 -2.02 16.88
N LEU A 52 -13.59 -2.46 15.67
CA LEU A 52 -14.06 -1.57 14.60
C LEU A 52 -15.42 -0.94 14.94
N LYS A 53 -16.30 -1.68 15.63
CA LYS A 53 -17.60 -1.20 16.12
C LYS A 53 -17.48 -0.28 17.32
N ASP A 54 -16.42 -0.40 18.11
CA ASP A 54 -16.13 0.53 19.20
C ASP A 54 -15.55 1.85 18.66
N HIS A 55 -16.20 2.95 19.01
CA HIS A 55 -15.78 4.30 18.62
C HIS A 55 -14.73 4.89 19.58
N SER A 56 -14.56 4.34 20.77
CA SER A 56 -13.61 4.83 21.78
C SER A 56 -12.17 4.94 21.23
N PRO A 57 -11.60 3.93 20.55
CA PRO A 57 -10.25 4.01 20.00
C PRO A 57 -10.17 4.68 18.62
N ALA A 58 -11.28 5.20 18.06
CA ALA A 58 -11.30 5.68 16.67
C ALA A 58 -10.30 6.82 16.40
N ARG A 59 -10.16 7.77 17.34
CA ARG A 59 -9.18 8.87 17.23
C ARG A 59 -7.74 8.39 17.29
N ALA A 60 -7.43 7.46 18.20
CA ALA A 60 -6.09 6.90 18.32
C ALA A 60 -5.72 6.10 17.07
N ARG A 61 -6.66 5.29 16.55
CA ARG A 61 -6.51 4.55 15.29
C ARG A 61 -6.22 5.48 14.12
N GLN A 62 -7.03 6.52 13.93
CA GLN A 62 -6.85 7.46 12.83
C GLN A 62 -5.48 8.15 12.91
N LYS A 63 -5.09 8.61 14.11
CA LYS A 63 -3.79 9.24 14.33
C LYS A 63 -2.62 8.33 13.94
N GLU A 64 -2.70 7.05 14.25
CA GLU A 64 -1.65 6.09 13.91
C GLU A 64 -1.67 5.73 12.41
N MET A 65 -2.86 5.62 11.81
CA MET A 65 -3.01 5.39 10.37
C MET A 65 -2.50 6.57 9.55
N ASP A 66 -2.63 7.81 10.03
CA ASP A 66 -2.13 9.01 9.35
C ASP A 66 -0.68 9.35 9.71
N ASP A 67 0.01 8.53 10.52
CA ASP A 67 1.39 8.79 10.94
C ASP A 67 2.39 8.48 9.80
N PRO A 68 3.08 9.49 9.24
CA PRO A 68 4.12 9.31 8.23
C PRO A 68 5.36 8.58 8.75
N GLN A 69 5.54 8.54 10.07
CA GLN A 69 6.70 8.00 10.75
C GLN A 69 6.38 6.70 11.50
N ALA A 70 5.27 6.04 11.20
CA ALA A 70 4.92 4.75 11.79
C ALA A 70 6.10 3.76 11.68
N LYS A 71 6.64 3.34 12.83
CA LYS A 71 7.75 2.38 12.91
C LYS A 71 7.25 1.03 13.38
N GLY A 72 7.77 -0.05 12.81
CA GLY A 72 7.47 -1.41 13.25
C GLY A 72 6.31 -2.10 12.55
N TRP A 73 5.62 -1.43 11.62
CA TRP A 73 4.66 -2.05 10.71
C TRP A 73 4.55 -1.28 9.39
N GLU A 74 4.04 -1.92 8.36
CA GLU A 74 3.83 -1.29 7.06
C GLU A 74 2.49 -0.54 7.05
N ASN A 75 2.56 0.80 7.08
CA ASN A 75 1.38 1.64 7.04
C ASN A 75 0.89 1.85 5.59
N GLN A 76 0.13 0.88 5.09
CA GLN A 76 -0.42 0.91 3.72
C GLN A 76 -1.51 1.98 3.54
N TRP A 77 -2.20 2.39 4.62
CA TRP A 77 -3.14 3.51 4.57
C TRP A 77 -2.41 4.80 4.17
N TYR A 78 -1.40 5.20 4.94
CA TYR A 78 -0.59 6.37 4.64
C TYR A 78 0.17 6.22 3.31
N GLY A 79 0.80 5.06 3.09
CA GLY A 79 1.60 4.80 1.88
C GLY A 79 0.80 4.84 0.58
N SER A 80 -0.52 4.61 0.64
CA SER A 80 -1.40 4.76 -0.52
C SER A 80 -1.91 6.20 -0.73
N GLY A 81 -1.72 7.11 0.22
CA GLY A 81 -2.30 8.46 0.19
C GLY A 81 -3.67 8.54 0.86
N GLY A 82 -3.92 7.69 1.88
CA GLY A 82 -5.15 7.69 2.66
C GLY A 82 -6.37 7.27 1.84
N SER A 83 -7.53 7.88 2.11
CA SER A 83 -8.81 7.51 1.48
C SER A 83 -8.84 7.66 -0.04
N ASP A 84 -8.01 8.54 -0.61
CA ASP A 84 -8.00 8.81 -2.05
C ASP A 84 -7.23 7.73 -2.83
N GLY A 85 -6.25 7.09 -2.20
CA GLY A 85 -5.49 6.01 -2.81
C GLY A 85 -5.91 4.61 -2.37
N ALA A 86 -6.43 4.46 -1.14
CA ALA A 86 -7.00 3.23 -0.62
C ALA A 86 -8.39 3.00 -1.23
N ILE A 87 -8.45 2.25 -2.34
CA ILE A 87 -9.71 1.89 -2.97
C ILE A 87 -10.35 0.74 -2.22
N GLN A 88 -11.40 1.02 -1.44
CA GLN A 88 -12.17 0.01 -0.74
C GLN A 88 -13.63 -0.01 -1.18
N GLY A 89 -14.22 -1.22 -1.20
CA GLY A 89 -15.64 -1.41 -1.48
C GLY A 89 -16.09 -1.11 -2.92
N LEU A 90 -15.16 -0.84 -3.85
CA LEU A 90 -15.51 -0.68 -5.27
C LEU A 90 -15.67 -2.04 -5.95
N PRO A 91 -16.61 -2.18 -6.90
CA PRO A 91 -16.71 -3.39 -7.69
C PRO A 91 -15.44 -3.58 -8.54
N CYS A 92 -15.09 -4.83 -8.80
CA CYS A 92 -13.90 -5.22 -9.56
C CYS A 92 -13.79 -4.48 -10.91
N SER A 93 -14.92 -4.25 -11.60
CA SER A 93 -14.99 -3.50 -12.86
C SER A 93 -14.47 -2.07 -12.73
N THR A 94 -14.76 -1.37 -11.63
CA THR A 94 -14.27 -0.02 -11.36
C THR A 94 -12.78 -0.01 -11.05
N VAL A 95 -12.29 -1.03 -10.32
CA VAL A 95 -10.85 -1.18 -10.02
C VAL A 95 -10.06 -1.38 -11.32
N ILE A 96 -10.52 -2.28 -12.19
CA ILE A 96 -9.90 -2.56 -13.50
C ILE A 96 -9.90 -1.30 -14.38
N SER A 97 -11.03 -0.58 -14.46
CA SER A 97 -11.13 0.65 -15.25
C SER A 97 -10.15 1.73 -14.78
N LYS A 98 -10.07 1.97 -13.46
CA LYS A 98 -9.15 2.96 -12.87
C LYS A 98 -7.68 2.58 -13.10
N ASN A 99 -7.34 1.29 -12.96
CA ASN A 99 -6.00 0.79 -13.21
C ASN A 99 -5.61 0.92 -14.70
N THR A 100 -6.54 0.66 -15.61
CA THR A 100 -6.33 0.77 -17.06
C THR A 100 -6.16 2.22 -17.51
N ARG A 101 -6.95 3.16 -16.95
CA ARG A 101 -6.88 4.59 -17.29
C ARG A 101 -5.56 5.22 -16.88
N ALA A 102 -5.07 4.93 -15.68
CA ALA A 102 -3.78 5.45 -15.25
C ALA A 102 -2.59 4.79 -15.98
N ARG A 103 -2.73 3.54 -16.45
CA ARG A 103 -1.75 2.92 -17.37
C ARG A 103 -1.66 3.64 -18.72
N ARG A 104 -2.76 4.23 -19.22
CA ARG A 104 -2.75 5.03 -20.45
C ARG A 104 -2.08 6.39 -20.25
N SER A 105 -2.24 7.00 -19.09
CA SER A 105 -1.62 8.30 -18.76
C SER A 105 -0.10 8.23 -18.67
N LEU A 106 0.48 7.09 -18.28
CA LEU A 106 1.92 6.90 -18.21
C LEU A 106 2.57 6.63 -19.58
N LYS A 107 1.77 6.24 -20.58
CA LYS A 107 2.25 5.93 -21.93
C LYS A 107 2.31 7.13 -22.86
N SER A 108 1.86 8.30 -22.39
CA SER A 108 1.87 9.57 -23.14
C SER A 108 3.04 10.48 -22.76
N ASP A 109 3.89 10.06 -21.81
CA ASP A 109 5.03 10.83 -21.30
C ASP A 109 6.39 10.29 -21.81
N ASP A 110 6.38 9.38 -22.78
CA ASP A 110 7.55 8.89 -23.55
C ASP A 110 7.50 9.42 -25.00
#